data_AF-A0A0F8YAD2-F1
#
_entry.id   AF-A0A0F8YAD2-F1
#
_cell.length_a   1.000
_cell.length_b   1.000
_cell.length_c   1.000
_cell.angle_alpha   90.00
_cell.angle_beta   90.00
_cell.angle_gamma   90.00
#
_symmetry.space_group_name_H-M   'P 1'
#
loop_
_entity.id
_entity.type
_entity.pdbx_description
1 polymer ?
#
loop_
_entity_poly.entity_id
_entity_poly.type
_entity_poly.pdbx_seq_one_letter_code
_entity_poly.pdbx_strand_id
1 'polypeptide(L)'
;MRRQPTLQTQNQNRLALDEIERLKADIRRFSDGSGLVITTPTTGSGPTDGPPTTPGAGVEPLPHVLYGSKHTRSLRVTAATGLDIDFEQGQEWVAGVFYSIAAGSLTLADDDTSYVFVDTSGAVTDNTTGFPSQSTPLAVVVTAAGAITSVSDRRSYLLPGAGASGSLHDADQIIDADQDTHWRAETSPDEDILRATIAGIEHFRVGGISQLDFFNGTSLETTRVVVSSAPPSVTLALDQAGGGDLTLVFSDGFYTFDTTPAVTVALTPGGDTSPQTNYVYILQSNKTLTVSTSNWPDEEHVPIAIVILQSAATTQTENALVVHLWHDHVQGSDEQGHYSHLGR
;
A
#
# COMPACT_ATOMS: atom_id res chain seq x y z
N MET A 1 21.97 82.48 7.63
CA MET A 1 21.50 82.20 6.25
C MET A 1 21.15 80.72 6.14
N ARG A 2 19.86 80.36 6.11
CA ARG A 2 19.43 78.98 5.78
C ARG A 2 19.55 78.81 4.26
N ARG A 3 20.48 77.96 3.80
CA ARG A 3 20.61 77.62 2.38
C ARG A 3 19.30 76.95 1.94
N GLN A 4 18.60 77.54 0.97
CA GLN A 4 17.45 76.87 0.35
C GLN A 4 17.96 75.61 -0.40
N PRO A 5 17.27 74.47 -0.28
CA PRO A 5 17.65 73.26 -1.00
C PRO A 5 17.60 73.52 -2.51
N THR A 6 18.59 73.03 -3.23
CA THR A 6 18.65 73.12 -4.69
C THR A 6 17.48 72.34 -5.30
N LEU A 7 17.01 72.78 -6.48
CA LEU A 7 15.87 72.15 -7.20
C LEU A 7 16.01 70.62 -7.34
N GLN A 8 17.24 70.14 -7.44
CA GLN A 8 17.56 68.71 -7.51
C GLN A 8 17.23 67.96 -6.20
N THR A 9 17.52 68.56 -5.05
CA THR A 9 17.16 68.01 -3.73
C THR A 9 15.66 68.06 -3.49
N GLN A 10 14.95 69.08 -3.99
CA GLN A 10 13.49 69.15 -3.90
C GLN A 10 12.82 68.06 -4.73
N ASN A 11 13.32 67.77 -5.93
CA ASN A 11 12.79 66.71 -6.79
C ASN A 11 13.04 65.30 -6.22
N GLN A 12 14.21 65.06 -5.63
CA GLN A 12 14.50 63.78 -4.97
C GLN A 12 13.59 63.55 -3.75
N ASN A 13 13.36 64.60 -2.95
CA ASN A 13 12.46 64.51 -1.80
C ASN A 13 11.01 64.22 -2.21
N ARG A 14 10.55 64.79 -3.34
CA ARG A 14 9.21 64.51 -3.86
C ARG A 14 9.07 63.04 -4.29
N LEU A 15 10.04 62.52 -5.04
CA LEU A 15 10.02 61.12 -5.48
C LEU A 15 10.08 60.13 -4.31
N ALA A 16 10.87 60.44 -3.28
CA ALA A 16 10.92 59.62 -2.07
C ALA A 16 9.58 59.62 -1.31
N LEU A 17 8.87 60.74 -1.26
CA LEU A 17 7.54 60.82 -0.65
C LEU A 17 6.51 60.04 -1.45
N ASP A 18 6.52 60.15 -2.78
CA ASP A 18 5.61 59.41 -3.65
C ASP A 18 5.83 57.88 -3.49
N GLU A 19 7.08 57.42 -3.39
CA GLU A 19 7.40 56.01 -3.15
C GLU A 19 7.00 55.54 -1.74
N ILE A 20 7.15 56.39 -0.71
CA ILE A 20 6.68 56.08 0.65
C ILE A 20 5.17 55.90 0.67
N GLU A 21 4.40 56.77 -0.01
CA GLU A 21 2.94 56.63 -0.07
C GLU A 21 2.52 55.40 -0.87
N ARG A 22 3.24 55.04 -1.94
CA ARG A 22 3.04 53.77 -2.65
C ARG A 22 3.29 52.58 -1.73
N LEU A 23 4.42 52.55 -1.03
CA LEU A 23 4.77 51.48 -0.11
C LEU A 23 3.78 51.38 1.06
N LYS A 24 3.27 52.51 1.58
CA LYS A 24 2.21 52.50 2.59
C LYS A 24 0.92 51.90 2.05
N ALA A 25 0.54 52.22 0.80
CA ALA A 25 -0.63 51.62 0.17
C ALA A 25 -0.46 50.10 -0.02
N ASP A 26 0.72 49.67 -0.45
CA ASP A 26 1.06 48.26 -0.62
C ASP A 26 1.05 47.52 0.74
N ILE A 27 1.65 48.11 1.78
CA ILE A 27 1.64 47.55 3.15
C ILE A 27 0.21 47.48 3.71
N ARG A 28 -0.63 48.49 3.46
CA ARG A 28 -2.05 48.45 3.88
C ARG A 28 -2.79 47.29 3.21
N ARG A 29 -2.55 47.03 1.93
CA ARG A 29 -3.11 45.88 1.18
C ARG A 29 -2.60 44.53 1.70
N PHE A 30 -1.38 44.47 2.22
CA PHE A 30 -0.91 43.29 2.95
C PHE A 30 -1.62 43.11 4.30
N SER A 31 -2.06 44.19 4.94
CA SER A 31 -2.72 44.14 6.25
C SER A 31 -4.23 43.88 6.19
N ASP A 32 -4.90 44.25 5.09
CA ASP A 32 -6.35 44.10 4.91
C ASP A 32 -6.76 42.80 4.19
N GLY A 33 -5.80 41.97 3.79
CA GLY A 33 -6.04 40.66 3.20
C GLY A 33 -6.47 40.69 1.72
N SER A 34 -6.41 41.83 1.05
CA SER A 34 -6.82 41.97 -0.36
C SER A 34 -5.86 41.35 -1.40
N GLY A 35 -4.75 40.76 -0.96
CA GLY A 35 -3.81 40.01 -1.81
C GLY A 35 -2.89 40.90 -2.66
N LEU A 36 -1.73 40.36 -3.04
CA LEU A 36 -0.78 41.05 -3.92
C LEU A 36 -1.13 40.76 -5.38
N VAL A 37 -1.66 41.75 -6.09
CA VAL A 37 -1.79 41.69 -7.54
C VAL A 37 -0.44 42.03 -8.16
N ILE A 38 0.34 41.01 -8.56
CA ILE A 38 1.53 41.20 -9.38
C ILE A 38 1.05 41.41 -10.82
N THR A 39 0.80 42.65 -11.21
CA THR A 39 0.75 42.98 -12.63
C THR A 39 2.19 43.05 -13.13
N THR A 40 2.60 42.07 -13.95
CA THR A 40 3.86 42.21 -14.68
C THR A 40 3.76 43.46 -15.56
N PRO A 41 4.69 44.42 -15.50
CA PRO A 41 4.68 45.52 -16.43
C PRO A 41 4.81 44.93 -17.83
N THR A 42 3.84 45.19 -18.71
CA THR A 42 3.99 44.92 -20.13
C THR A 42 5.23 45.68 -20.57
N THR A 43 6.29 44.94 -20.90
CA THR A 43 7.50 45.52 -21.46
C THR A 43 7.10 46.28 -22.71
N GLY A 44 7.15 47.61 -22.64
CA GLY A 44 6.86 48.48 -23.77
C GLY A 44 7.73 48.09 -24.95
N SER A 45 7.11 47.60 -26.02
CA SER A 45 7.74 47.57 -27.34
C SER A 45 8.03 49.02 -27.75
N GLY A 46 9.24 49.25 -28.24
CA GLY A 46 9.75 50.56 -28.68
C GLY A 46 8.89 51.25 -29.75
N PRO A 47 9.28 52.46 -30.19
CA PRO A 47 8.41 53.39 -30.89
C PRO A 47 8.11 52.87 -32.29
N THR A 48 6.85 52.51 -32.55
CA THR A 48 6.33 52.35 -33.90
C THR A 48 5.43 53.56 -34.19
N ASP A 49 5.96 54.49 -34.99
CA ASP A 49 5.20 55.58 -35.60
C ASP A 49 4.09 55.00 -36.49
N GLY A 50 2.85 55.09 -36.01
CA GLY A 50 1.63 54.77 -36.76
C GLY A 50 0.40 55.12 -35.93
N PRO A 51 -0.70 55.63 -36.54
CA PRO A 51 -1.91 55.94 -35.80
C PRO A 51 -2.45 54.65 -35.17
N PRO A 52 -2.93 54.70 -33.91
CA PRO A 52 -3.28 53.52 -33.15
C PRO A 52 -4.47 52.82 -33.82
N THR A 53 -4.23 51.66 -34.44
CA THR A 53 -5.29 50.68 -34.62
C THR A 53 -5.56 50.05 -33.27
N THR A 54 -6.80 50.14 -32.83
CA THR A 54 -7.31 49.60 -31.57
C THR A 54 -6.81 48.15 -31.39
N PRO A 55 -6.07 47.83 -30.31
CA PRO A 55 -5.73 46.45 -30.01
C PRO A 55 -7.03 45.67 -29.77
N GLY A 56 -7.18 44.55 -30.48
CA GLY A 56 -8.34 43.69 -30.39
C GLY A 56 -8.59 43.24 -28.95
N ALA A 57 -9.87 43.14 -28.60
CA ALA A 57 -10.35 42.54 -27.35
C ALA A 57 -9.89 41.07 -27.28
N GLY A 58 -8.70 40.85 -26.72
CA GLY A 58 -8.04 39.56 -26.63
C GLY A 58 -7.54 39.37 -25.22
N VAL A 59 -8.39 38.75 -24.40
CA VAL A 59 -8.09 38.11 -23.10
C VAL A 59 -7.24 38.97 -22.17
N GLU A 60 -7.91 39.77 -21.33
CA GLU A 60 -7.31 40.23 -20.07
C GLU A 60 -6.64 39.01 -19.41
N PRO A 61 -5.34 39.05 -19.06
CA PRO A 61 -4.74 37.97 -18.30
C PRO A 61 -5.58 37.85 -17.03
N LEU A 62 -6.36 36.77 -16.93
CA LEU A 62 -7.08 36.45 -15.71
C LEU A 62 -6.04 36.54 -14.61
N PRO A 63 -6.24 37.42 -13.59
CA PRO A 63 -5.27 37.48 -12.51
C PRO A 63 -5.17 36.06 -11.98
N HIS A 64 -3.98 35.47 -12.05
CA HIS A 64 -3.68 34.31 -11.23
C HIS A 64 -3.69 34.83 -9.81
N VAL A 65 -4.88 34.80 -9.21
CA VAL A 65 -5.07 35.02 -7.79
C VAL A 65 -4.39 33.83 -7.14
N LEU A 66 -3.12 34.01 -6.82
CA LEU A 66 -2.43 33.12 -5.92
C LEU A 66 -3.20 33.26 -4.60
N TYR A 67 -4.03 32.28 -4.25
CA TYR A 67 -4.67 32.17 -2.94
C TYR A 67 -3.61 31.87 -1.88
N GLY A 68 -2.67 32.79 -1.72
CA GLY A 68 -1.82 32.93 -0.55
C GLY A 68 -2.53 33.72 0.53
N SER A 69 -3.87 33.59 0.65
CA SER A 69 -4.54 33.90 1.91
C SER A 69 -3.90 32.96 2.92
N LYS A 70 -3.11 33.50 3.86
CA LYS A 70 -2.67 32.71 5.00
C LYS A 70 -3.88 31.94 5.51
N HIS A 71 -3.81 30.61 5.56
CA HIS A 71 -4.73 29.73 6.30
C HIS A 71 -4.69 30.01 7.83
N THR A 72 -4.44 31.24 8.26
CA THR A 72 -4.30 31.60 9.67
C THR A 72 -5.65 31.87 10.34
N ARG A 73 -6.73 32.15 9.58
CA ARG A 73 -8.05 32.48 10.15
C ARG A 73 -9.23 31.67 9.62
N SER A 74 -9.07 30.80 8.62
CA SER A 74 -10.18 29.96 8.10
C SER A 74 -10.84 29.16 9.22
N LEU A 75 -12.16 29.29 9.40
CA LEU A 75 -12.94 28.67 10.49
C LEU A 75 -12.40 28.93 11.90
N ARG A 76 -11.67 30.04 12.11
CA ARG A 76 -11.18 30.40 13.44
C ARG A 76 -12.36 30.78 14.33
N VAL A 77 -12.43 30.16 15.50
CA VAL A 77 -13.40 30.52 16.55
C VAL A 77 -12.83 31.63 17.43
N THR A 78 -13.65 32.64 17.73
CA THR A 78 -13.33 33.72 18.67
C THR A 78 -14.52 34.00 19.59
N ALA A 79 -14.23 34.39 20.83
CA ALA A 79 -15.27 34.86 21.74
C ALA A 79 -15.87 36.19 21.24
N ALA A 80 -17.19 36.26 21.16
CA ALA A 80 -17.94 37.47 20.93
C ALA A 80 -18.44 38.04 22.28
N THR A 81 -19.63 38.63 22.31
CA THR A 81 -20.23 39.16 23.53
C THR A 81 -21.03 38.10 24.28
N GLY A 82 -20.90 38.05 25.61
CA GLY A 82 -21.65 37.10 26.44
C GLY A 82 -21.20 35.66 26.21
N LEU A 83 -22.13 34.81 25.79
CA LEU A 83 -21.93 33.38 25.51
C LEU A 83 -21.82 33.08 24.01
N ASP A 84 -21.81 34.11 23.17
CA ASP A 84 -21.72 33.95 21.73
C ASP A 84 -20.26 33.79 21.28
N ILE A 85 -20.02 32.88 20.34
CA ILE A 85 -18.79 32.81 19.57
C ILE A 85 -19.04 33.27 18.13
N ASP A 86 -18.02 33.85 17.53
CA ASP A 86 -17.95 34.10 16.09
C ASP A 86 -16.98 33.09 15.45
N PHE A 87 -17.31 32.65 14.24
CA PHE A 87 -16.41 31.86 13.40
C PHE A 87 -16.30 32.46 12.00
N GLU A 88 -15.07 32.49 11.50
CA GLU A 88 -14.75 33.02 10.17
C GLU A 88 -15.19 32.03 9.07
N GLN A 89 -15.41 32.52 7.85
CA GLN A 89 -15.68 31.66 6.69
C GLN A 89 -14.50 30.69 6.41
N GLY A 90 -14.79 29.56 5.77
CA GLY A 90 -13.75 28.62 5.36
C GLY A 90 -14.25 27.47 4.51
N GLN A 91 -13.33 26.63 4.05
CA GLN A 91 -13.63 25.39 3.35
C GLN A 91 -13.12 24.22 4.17
N GLU A 92 -13.92 23.18 4.27
CA GLU A 92 -13.64 22.03 5.13
C GLU A 92 -13.98 20.73 4.41
N TRP A 93 -13.16 19.69 4.62
CA TRP A 93 -13.46 18.34 4.14
C TRP A 93 -14.04 17.53 5.30
N VAL A 94 -15.30 17.13 5.21
CA VAL A 94 -15.96 16.34 6.25
C VAL A 94 -16.57 15.10 5.62
N ALA A 95 -16.24 13.93 6.16
CA ALA A 95 -16.80 12.64 5.75
C ALA A 95 -16.79 12.37 4.22
N GLY A 96 -15.75 12.82 3.52
CA GLY A 96 -15.60 12.58 2.08
C GLY A 96 -16.17 13.67 1.17
N VAL A 97 -16.64 14.80 1.72
CA VAL A 97 -17.28 15.90 0.97
C VAL A 97 -16.63 17.24 1.33
N PHE A 98 -16.36 18.08 0.33
CA PHE A 98 -15.91 19.47 0.53
C PHE A 98 -17.11 20.40 0.75
N TYR A 99 -17.12 21.10 1.88
CA TYR A 99 -18.09 22.14 2.22
C TYR A 99 -17.47 23.53 2.15
N SER A 100 -18.24 24.49 1.63
CA SER A 100 -17.95 25.93 1.74
C SER A 100 -18.83 26.51 2.84
N ILE A 101 -18.22 26.93 3.93
CA ILE A 101 -18.91 27.39 5.15
C ILE A 101 -18.78 28.91 5.23
N ALA A 102 -19.92 29.59 5.33
CA ALA A 102 -19.96 31.04 5.53
C ALA A 102 -19.59 31.40 6.97
N ALA A 103 -19.11 32.63 7.18
CA ALA A 103 -18.90 33.14 8.54
C ALA A 103 -20.25 33.22 9.29
N GLY A 104 -20.22 33.01 10.60
CA GLY A 104 -21.42 33.01 11.42
C GLY A 104 -21.11 33.08 12.91
N SER A 105 -22.16 32.94 13.72
CA SER A 105 -22.07 32.90 15.16
C SER A 105 -22.85 31.73 15.74
N LEU A 106 -22.47 31.32 16.95
CA LEU A 106 -23.11 30.24 17.70
C LEU A 106 -23.20 30.65 19.18
N THR A 107 -24.37 30.52 19.79
CA THR A 107 -24.57 30.77 21.22
C THR A 107 -24.33 29.49 22.01
N LEU A 108 -23.46 29.56 23.02
CA LEU A 108 -23.10 28.42 23.86
C LEU A 108 -23.92 28.41 25.16
N ALA A 109 -23.97 27.26 25.83
CA ALA A 109 -24.51 27.15 27.18
C ALA A 109 -23.64 27.89 28.21
N ASP A 110 -24.23 28.34 29.32
CA ASP A 110 -23.48 28.93 30.45
C ASP A 110 -22.96 27.84 31.39
N ASP A 111 -21.90 28.18 32.15
CA ASP A 111 -21.25 27.31 33.13
C ASP A 111 -20.89 25.91 32.60
N ASP A 112 -20.47 25.82 31.32
CA ASP A 112 -20.17 24.54 30.65
C ASP A 112 -18.90 24.61 29.77
N THR A 113 -18.49 23.44 29.25
CA THR A 113 -17.44 23.29 28.25
C THR A 113 -18.04 22.81 26.93
N SER A 114 -18.08 23.70 25.93
CA SER A 114 -18.57 23.39 24.58
C SER A 114 -17.43 22.99 23.65
N TYR A 115 -17.62 21.87 22.96
CA TYR A 115 -16.78 21.38 21.87
C TYR A 115 -17.39 21.83 20.54
N VAL A 116 -16.74 22.77 19.86
CA VAL A 116 -17.22 23.39 18.61
C VAL A 116 -16.57 22.69 17.43
N PHE A 117 -17.38 22.22 16.48
CA PHE A 117 -16.93 21.44 15.32
C PHE A 117 -17.81 21.67 14.08
N VAL A 118 -17.32 21.24 12.92
CA VAL A 118 -18.13 21.09 11.71
C VAL A 118 -18.69 19.67 11.66
N ASP A 119 -20.00 19.52 11.54
CA ASP A 119 -20.67 18.22 11.44
C ASP A 119 -20.70 17.67 9.99
N THR A 120 -21.22 16.45 9.82
CA THR A 120 -21.31 15.78 8.52
C THR A 120 -22.28 16.46 7.53
N SER A 121 -23.01 17.50 7.95
CA SER A 121 -23.84 18.32 7.08
C SER A 121 -23.12 19.58 6.58
N GLY A 122 -21.91 19.85 7.09
CA GLY A 122 -21.15 21.07 6.82
C GLY A 122 -21.54 22.25 7.70
N ALA A 123 -22.32 22.03 8.76
CA ALA A 123 -22.72 23.08 9.70
C ALA A 123 -21.75 23.17 10.89
N VAL A 124 -21.49 24.39 11.35
CA VAL A 124 -20.77 24.62 12.62
C VAL A 124 -21.76 24.48 13.77
N THR A 125 -21.45 23.60 14.72
CA THR A 125 -22.30 23.27 15.87
C THR A 125 -21.45 22.94 17.10
N ASP A 126 -22.09 22.75 18.25
CA ASP A 126 -21.42 22.35 19.50
C ASP A 126 -22.14 21.23 20.28
N ASN A 127 -21.41 20.65 21.22
CA ASN A 127 -21.94 19.79 22.28
C ASN A 127 -21.05 19.87 23.52
N THR A 128 -21.45 19.20 24.62
CA THR A 128 -20.74 19.24 25.91
C THR A 128 -20.07 17.92 26.30
N THR A 129 -20.05 16.94 25.39
CA THR A 129 -19.55 15.57 25.68
C THR A 129 -18.25 15.23 24.96
N GLY A 130 -17.86 15.98 23.93
CA GLY A 130 -16.62 15.79 23.17
C GLY A 130 -16.83 15.87 21.65
N PHE A 131 -15.73 15.84 20.87
CA PHE A 131 -15.83 15.86 19.40
C PHE A 131 -16.43 14.55 18.86
N PRO A 132 -17.55 14.58 18.12
CA PRO A 132 -18.14 13.39 17.52
C PRO A 132 -17.25 12.75 16.45
N SER A 133 -17.43 11.45 16.21
CA SER A 133 -16.80 10.78 15.06
C SER A 133 -17.24 11.45 13.74
N GLN A 134 -16.34 11.52 12.76
CA GLN A 134 -16.60 12.13 11.44
C GLN A 134 -16.99 13.62 11.50
N SER A 135 -16.51 14.34 12.52
CA SER A 135 -16.58 15.81 12.58
C SER A 135 -15.18 16.41 12.44
N THR A 136 -15.11 17.69 12.06
CA THR A 136 -13.86 18.47 12.08
C THR A 136 -13.83 19.37 13.33
N PRO A 137 -12.94 19.11 14.31
CA PRO A 137 -12.77 19.95 15.49
C PRO A 137 -12.32 21.38 15.16
N LEU A 138 -12.98 22.38 15.75
CA LEU A 138 -12.60 23.79 15.62
C LEU A 138 -12.05 24.37 16.93
N ALA A 139 -12.78 24.22 18.04
CA ALA A 139 -12.37 24.76 19.33
C ALA A 139 -12.99 24.03 20.53
N VAL A 140 -12.38 24.21 21.70
CA VAL A 140 -13.02 23.96 23.01
C VAL A 140 -13.20 25.30 23.70
N VAL A 141 -14.42 25.61 24.10
CA VAL A 141 -14.81 26.90 24.69
C VAL A 141 -15.35 26.64 26.09
N VAL A 142 -14.88 27.40 27.09
CA VAL A 142 -15.37 27.31 28.47
C VAL A 142 -16.13 28.57 28.81
N THR A 143 -17.35 28.43 29.28
CA THR A 143 -18.22 29.52 29.75
C THR A 143 -18.38 29.45 31.27
N ALA A 144 -18.48 30.62 31.91
CA ALA A 144 -18.82 30.71 33.32
C ALA A 144 -19.45 32.08 33.62
N ALA A 145 -20.49 32.08 34.47
CA ALA A 145 -21.16 33.29 34.94
C ALA A 145 -21.57 34.27 33.82
N GLY A 146 -22.11 33.73 32.71
CA GLY A 146 -22.63 34.49 31.57
C GLY A 146 -21.55 35.01 30.61
N ALA A 147 -20.32 34.51 30.69
CA ALA A 147 -19.20 34.93 29.86
C ALA A 147 -18.32 33.77 29.40
N ILE A 148 -17.72 33.91 28.22
CA ILE A 148 -16.65 33.01 27.75
C ILE A 148 -15.35 33.33 28.52
N THR A 149 -14.81 32.32 29.21
CA THR A 149 -13.58 32.43 29.99
C THR A 149 -12.35 31.92 29.25
N SER A 150 -12.52 31.01 28.28
CA SER A 150 -11.42 30.57 27.41
C SER A 150 -11.91 30.03 26.08
N VAL A 151 -11.09 30.20 25.04
CA VAL A 151 -11.25 29.59 23.71
C VAL A 151 -9.94 28.91 23.37
N SER A 152 -9.92 27.58 23.37
CA SER A 152 -8.78 26.76 22.95
C SER A 152 -8.98 26.31 21.51
N ASP A 153 -8.13 26.77 20.60
CA ASP A 153 -8.11 26.33 19.21
C ASP A 153 -7.77 24.83 19.12
N ARG A 154 -8.52 24.08 18.30
CA ARG A 154 -8.32 22.64 18.07
C ARG A 154 -8.21 22.29 16.59
N ARG A 155 -8.09 23.29 15.70
CA ARG A 155 -7.92 23.07 14.26
C ARG A 155 -6.59 22.38 14.00
N SER A 156 -6.61 21.28 13.25
CA SER A 156 -5.40 20.61 12.77
C SER A 156 -4.93 21.23 11.45
N TYR A 157 -3.62 21.42 11.30
CA TYR A 157 -3.01 21.92 10.05
C TYR A 157 -2.82 20.81 9.00
N LEU A 158 -3.03 19.55 9.38
CA LEU A 158 -2.97 18.38 8.52
C LEU A 158 -4.39 17.81 8.40
N LEU A 159 -4.72 17.40 7.17
CA LEU A 159 -6.02 16.89 6.69
C LEU A 159 -6.91 16.27 7.79
N PRO A 160 -8.06 16.87 8.09
CA PRO A 160 -8.99 16.34 9.06
C PRO A 160 -9.85 15.26 8.40
N GLY A 161 -9.59 14.02 8.80
CA GLY A 161 -10.24 12.86 8.21
C GLY A 161 -9.86 11.55 8.86
N ALA A 162 -9.43 11.56 10.12
CA ALA A 162 -9.42 10.39 10.98
C ALA A 162 -9.48 10.88 12.42
N GLY A 163 -10.37 10.31 13.23
CA GLY A 163 -10.46 10.65 14.65
C GLY A 163 -9.12 10.47 15.36
N ALA A 164 -9.02 11.03 16.56
CA ALA A 164 -7.97 10.67 17.49
C ALA A 164 -7.75 9.14 17.49
N SER A 165 -6.49 8.71 17.35
CA SER A 165 -5.98 7.34 17.14
C SER A 165 -5.73 6.97 15.67
N GLY A 166 -4.75 7.63 15.07
CA GLY A 166 -4.11 7.17 13.85
C GLY A 166 -2.73 7.78 13.84
N SER A 167 -1.73 6.98 14.21
CA SER A 167 -0.33 7.34 14.03
C SER A 167 -0.20 8.02 12.67
N LEU A 168 0.47 9.18 12.61
CA LEU A 168 1.34 9.38 11.46
C LEU A 168 2.26 8.15 11.56
N HIS A 169 1.91 7.08 10.86
CA HIS A 169 2.82 5.96 10.74
C HIS A 169 4.12 6.59 10.23
N ASP A 170 5.24 6.20 10.83
CA ASP A 170 6.53 6.51 10.24
C ASP A 170 6.40 6.20 8.75
N ALA A 171 6.87 7.11 7.88
CA ALA A 171 6.70 6.95 6.44
C ALA A 171 7.28 5.61 5.93
N ASP A 172 8.06 4.96 6.77
CA ASP A 172 8.79 3.75 6.54
C ASP A 172 8.11 2.48 7.10
N GLN A 173 6.91 2.56 7.73
CA GLN A 173 6.26 1.39 8.35
C GLN A 173 4.77 1.17 8.00
N ILE A 174 4.42 -0.07 7.64
CA ILE A 174 3.04 -0.58 7.58
C ILE A 174 2.84 -1.54 8.77
N ILE A 175 1.83 -1.30 9.61
CA ILE A 175 1.54 -2.06 10.84
C ILE A 175 0.11 -2.64 10.73
N ASP A 176 -0.09 -3.88 11.17
CA ASP A 176 -1.40 -4.48 11.37
C ASP A 176 -2.14 -3.92 12.60
N ALA A 177 -3.34 -4.45 12.89
CA ALA A 177 -4.24 -3.88 13.90
C ALA A 177 -3.82 -4.18 15.35
N ASP A 178 -3.11 -5.28 15.57
CA ASP A 178 -2.62 -5.77 16.86
C ASP A 178 -1.11 -5.57 17.06
N GLN A 179 -0.43 -5.01 16.07
CA GLN A 179 0.97 -4.57 16.08
C GLN A 179 2.01 -5.67 16.16
N ASP A 180 1.64 -6.92 15.91
CA ASP A 180 2.56 -8.05 15.95
C ASP A 180 3.19 -8.35 14.58
N THR A 181 2.55 -7.89 13.50
CA THR A 181 3.08 -7.96 12.14
C THR A 181 3.31 -6.57 11.55
N HIS A 182 4.55 -6.33 11.12
CA HIS A 182 4.88 -5.07 10.48
C HIS A 182 6.00 -5.16 9.44
N TRP A 183 5.92 -4.24 8.48
CA TRP A 183 6.89 -4.03 7.40
C TRP A 183 7.62 -2.73 7.63
N ARG A 184 8.96 -2.75 7.60
CA ARG A 184 9.81 -1.56 7.77
C ARG A 184 10.81 -1.43 6.64
N ALA A 185 10.89 -0.23 6.06
CA ALA A 185 12.00 0.19 5.21
C ALA A 185 13.07 0.88 6.08
N GLU A 186 14.35 0.64 5.79
CA GLU A 186 15.55 1.42 6.17
C GLU A 186 15.50 2.14 7.54
N THR A 187 16.25 1.67 8.54
CA THR A 187 16.35 2.38 9.84
C THR A 187 17.53 3.36 9.93
N SER A 188 18.41 3.36 8.91
CA SER A 188 19.47 4.35 8.75
C SER A 188 19.74 4.63 7.26
N PRO A 189 20.35 5.79 6.91
CA PRO A 189 20.61 6.17 5.52
C PRO A 189 21.56 5.26 4.73
N ASP A 190 22.21 4.32 5.40
CA ASP A 190 23.16 3.35 4.83
C ASP A 190 22.62 1.91 4.87
N GLU A 191 21.37 1.71 5.25
CA GLU A 191 20.74 0.40 5.38
C GLU A 191 19.70 0.16 4.28
N ASP A 192 20.11 -0.47 3.17
CA ASP A 192 19.23 -0.82 2.04
C ASP A 192 18.42 -2.11 2.32
N ILE A 193 17.73 -2.20 3.46
CA ILE A 193 17.04 -3.43 3.92
C ILE A 193 15.54 -3.17 4.13
N LEU A 194 14.71 -4.00 3.51
CA LEU A 194 13.28 -4.15 3.82
C LEU A 194 13.11 -5.30 4.82
N ARG A 195 12.51 -5.02 5.99
CA ARG A 195 12.31 -5.99 7.08
C ARG A 195 10.84 -6.33 7.24
N ALA A 196 10.53 -7.62 7.35
CA ALA A 196 9.22 -8.12 7.75
C ALA A 196 9.34 -8.82 9.11
N THR A 197 8.64 -8.30 10.12
CA THR A 197 8.46 -8.99 11.40
C THR A 197 7.10 -9.67 11.33
N ILE A 198 7.08 -11.00 11.48
CA ILE A 198 5.87 -11.82 11.43
C ILE A 198 5.68 -12.55 12.76
N ALA A 199 4.45 -12.61 13.25
CA ALA A 199 4.07 -13.43 14.39
C ALA A 199 3.02 -14.48 13.94
N GLY A 200 3.26 -15.75 14.26
CA GLY A 200 2.37 -16.85 13.82
C GLY A 200 2.67 -17.38 12.42
N ILE A 201 1.64 -17.89 11.72
CA ILE A 201 1.76 -18.43 10.36
C ILE A 201 1.23 -17.38 9.38
N GLU A 202 2.15 -16.72 8.68
CA GLU A 202 1.82 -15.70 7.69
C GLU A 202 2.37 -16.06 6.32
N HIS A 203 1.63 -15.71 5.26
CA HIS A 203 2.02 -16.00 3.89
C HIS A 203 2.54 -14.72 3.22
N PHE A 204 3.86 -14.60 3.08
CA PHE A 204 4.45 -13.56 2.23
C PHE A 204 4.20 -13.89 0.76
N ARG A 205 3.36 -13.10 0.08
CA ARG A 205 3.08 -13.24 -1.35
C ARG A 205 3.69 -12.08 -2.13
N VAL A 206 4.76 -12.35 -2.88
CA VAL A 206 5.25 -11.42 -3.91
C VAL A 206 4.46 -11.68 -5.18
N GLY A 207 3.80 -10.65 -5.72
CA GLY A 207 2.91 -10.82 -6.87
C GLY A 207 3.63 -11.41 -8.09
N GLY A 208 3.12 -12.51 -8.63
CA GLY A 208 3.47 -13.02 -9.96
C GLY A 208 4.01 -14.45 -10.01
N ILE A 209 4.58 -14.96 -8.91
CA ILE A 209 4.92 -16.37 -8.72
C ILE A 209 4.86 -16.63 -7.21
N SER A 210 3.99 -17.53 -6.76
CA SER A 210 4.21 -18.09 -5.44
C SER A 210 5.50 -18.90 -5.50
N GLN A 211 6.36 -18.86 -4.48
CA GLN A 211 7.55 -19.72 -4.45
C GLN A 211 7.18 -21.21 -4.61
N LEU A 212 5.93 -21.57 -4.29
CA LEU A 212 5.36 -22.90 -4.48
C LEU A 212 5.11 -23.24 -5.95
N ASP A 213 4.81 -22.26 -6.81
CA ASP A 213 4.57 -22.50 -8.25
C ASP A 213 5.81 -23.09 -8.93
N PHE A 214 7.01 -22.68 -8.47
CA PHE A 214 8.28 -23.22 -8.96
C PHE A 214 8.45 -24.71 -8.61
N PHE A 215 7.92 -25.14 -7.47
CA PHE A 215 8.04 -26.51 -6.98
C PHE A 215 6.81 -27.37 -7.30
N ASN A 216 5.84 -26.84 -8.04
CA ASN A 216 4.60 -27.54 -8.30
C ASN A 216 4.85 -28.87 -9.04
N GLY A 217 4.32 -29.98 -8.51
CA GLY A 217 4.53 -31.31 -9.07
C GLY A 217 5.82 -32.01 -8.61
N THR A 218 6.43 -31.57 -7.51
CA THR A 218 7.68 -32.16 -6.97
C THR A 218 7.49 -32.80 -5.59
N SER A 219 8.49 -33.56 -5.13
CA SER A 219 8.62 -33.99 -3.73
C SER A 219 9.83 -33.29 -3.10
N LEU A 220 9.71 -32.89 -1.82
CA LEU A 220 10.83 -32.26 -1.12
C LEU A 220 11.94 -33.26 -0.82
N GLU A 221 11.56 -34.47 -0.44
CA GLU A 221 12.46 -35.56 -0.07
C GLU A 221 12.78 -36.45 -1.29
N THR A 222 13.87 -37.21 -1.17
CA THR A 222 14.26 -38.19 -2.18
C THR A 222 13.34 -39.41 -2.14
N THR A 223 12.69 -39.71 -3.26
CA THR A 223 11.88 -40.92 -3.43
C THR A 223 12.75 -42.15 -3.66
N ARG A 224 12.34 -43.27 -3.06
CA ARG A 224 12.89 -44.59 -3.33
C ARG A 224 11.79 -45.49 -3.85
N VAL A 225 12.14 -46.25 -4.88
CA VAL A 225 11.21 -47.12 -5.58
C VAL A 225 11.84 -48.51 -5.71
N VAL A 226 11.05 -49.52 -5.40
CA VAL A 226 11.43 -50.93 -5.56
C VAL A 226 10.38 -51.63 -6.42
N VAL A 227 10.80 -52.20 -7.54
CA VAL A 227 9.94 -53.03 -8.39
C VAL A 227 10.17 -54.50 -8.05
N SER A 228 9.10 -55.22 -7.76
CA SER A 228 9.13 -56.65 -7.42
C SER A 228 8.12 -57.43 -8.27
N SER A 229 8.50 -58.62 -8.73
CA SER A 229 7.62 -59.51 -9.49
C SER A 229 7.32 -60.79 -8.72
N ALA A 230 6.02 -61.10 -8.62
CA ALA A 230 5.47 -62.36 -8.13
C ALA A 230 4.43 -62.80 -9.17
N PRO A 231 4.84 -63.51 -10.24
CA PRO A 231 3.99 -63.80 -11.39
C PRO A 231 2.63 -64.40 -10.99
N PRO A 232 1.52 -63.91 -11.56
CA PRO A 232 1.44 -63.03 -12.73
C PRO A 232 1.58 -61.52 -12.42
N SER A 233 1.81 -61.14 -11.18
CA SER A 233 1.76 -59.75 -10.72
C SER A 233 3.14 -59.11 -10.65
N VAL A 234 3.21 -57.83 -11.01
CA VAL A 234 4.36 -56.97 -10.76
C VAL A 234 3.89 -55.78 -9.94
N THR A 235 4.64 -55.44 -8.90
CA THR A 235 4.30 -54.38 -7.94
C THR A 235 5.45 -53.42 -7.81
N LEU A 236 5.13 -52.13 -7.75
CA LEU A 236 6.04 -51.08 -7.35
C LEU A 236 5.75 -50.69 -5.91
N ALA A 237 6.78 -50.60 -5.07
CA ALA A 237 6.73 -50.02 -3.73
C ALA A 237 7.45 -48.67 -3.72
N LEU A 238 6.83 -47.66 -3.11
CA LEU A 238 7.33 -46.30 -2.94
C LEU A 238 7.52 -46.00 -1.45
N ASP A 239 8.71 -45.54 -1.09
CA ASP A 239 9.05 -45.03 0.24
C ASP A 239 9.96 -43.78 0.15
N GLN A 240 10.07 -43.04 1.24
CA GLN A 240 11.11 -42.03 1.39
C GLN A 240 12.49 -42.70 1.56
N ALA A 241 13.49 -42.27 0.79
CA ALA A 241 14.87 -42.71 0.98
C ALA A 241 15.37 -42.24 2.37
N GLY A 242 15.80 -43.18 3.21
CA GLY A 242 16.19 -42.90 4.60
C GLY A 242 15.05 -43.05 5.63
N GLY A 243 13.82 -43.32 5.18
CA GLY A 243 12.64 -43.50 6.02
C GLY A 243 11.87 -42.19 6.28
N GLY A 244 10.60 -42.33 6.67
CA GLY A 244 9.67 -41.21 6.84
C GLY A 244 8.58 -41.17 5.77
N ASP A 245 7.93 -40.01 5.63
CA ASP A 245 6.84 -39.74 4.70
C ASP A 245 7.25 -38.65 3.71
N LEU A 246 6.68 -38.69 2.50
CA LEU A 246 7.01 -37.70 1.46
C LEU A 246 6.17 -36.44 1.63
N THR A 247 6.78 -35.28 1.44
CA THR A 247 6.10 -34.00 1.30
C THR A 247 5.98 -33.67 -0.19
N LEU A 248 4.75 -33.74 -0.70
CA LEU A 248 4.41 -33.41 -2.07
C LEU A 248 4.03 -31.94 -2.18
N VAL A 249 4.43 -31.30 -3.29
CA VAL A 249 4.08 -29.90 -3.57
C VAL A 249 3.08 -29.84 -4.70
N PHE A 250 1.94 -29.23 -4.43
CA PHE A 250 0.87 -28.97 -5.38
C PHE A 250 0.49 -27.49 -5.39
N SER A 251 -0.34 -27.09 -6.35
CA SER A 251 -0.91 -25.74 -6.45
C SER A 251 -1.81 -25.38 -5.26
N ASP A 252 -2.38 -26.39 -4.58
CA ASP A 252 -3.14 -26.23 -3.34
C ASP A 252 -2.29 -26.27 -2.06
N GLY A 253 -0.97 -26.41 -2.19
CA GLY A 253 0.00 -26.37 -1.09
C GLY A 253 0.76 -27.68 -0.88
N PHE A 254 1.34 -27.81 0.31
CA PHE A 254 2.08 -29.00 0.71
C PHE A 254 1.14 -30.12 1.19
N TYR A 255 1.45 -31.35 0.82
CA TYR A 255 0.74 -32.54 1.28
C TYR A 255 1.71 -33.61 1.76
N THR A 256 1.58 -34.04 3.01
CA THR A 256 2.33 -35.18 3.55
C THR A 256 1.67 -36.48 3.08
N PHE A 257 2.35 -37.21 2.21
CA PHE A 257 1.99 -38.51 1.68
C PHE A 257 2.66 -39.60 2.52
N ASP A 258 1.84 -40.29 3.32
CA ASP A 258 2.27 -41.38 4.21
C ASP A 258 2.90 -42.52 3.40
N THR A 259 4.16 -42.84 3.69
CA THR A 259 4.88 -43.97 3.09
C THR A 259 5.36 -45.01 4.11
N THR A 260 4.72 -45.05 5.27
CA THR A 260 5.10 -45.91 6.39
C THR A 260 3.96 -46.87 6.78
N PRO A 261 3.91 -48.11 6.24
CA PRO A 261 4.90 -48.77 5.40
C PRO A 261 4.83 -48.34 3.92
N ALA A 262 5.84 -48.72 3.14
CA ALA A 262 5.96 -48.36 1.72
C ALA A 262 4.64 -48.57 0.95
N VAL A 263 4.19 -47.54 0.24
CA VAL A 263 2.94 -47.57 -0.53
C VAL A 263 3.17 -48.35 -1.81
N THR A 264 2.28 -49.30 -2.10
CA THR A 264 2.41 -50.16 -3.27
C THR A 264 1.38 -49.86 -4.34
N VAL A 265 1.77 -49.95 -5.60
CA VAL A 265 0.87 -49.92 -6.76
C VAL A 265 1.15 -51.10 -7.69
N ALA A 266 0.09 -51.69 -8.24
CA ALA A 266 0.21 -52.73 -9.23
C ALA A 266 0.66 -52.14 -10.58
N LEU A 267 1.66 -52.77 -11.20
CA LEU A 267 2.11 -52.44 -12.54
C LEU A 267 1.50 -53.42 -13.55
N THR A 268 1.31 -52.97 -14.78
CA THR A 268 0.85 -53.82 -15.88
C THR A 268 2.07 -54.39 -16.62
N PRO A 269 2.33 -55.71 -16.54
CA PRO A 269 3.38 -56.33 -17.34
C PRO A 269 2.99 -56.37 -18.83
N GLY A 270 3.99 -56.28 -19.70
CA GLY A 270 3.83 -56.43 -21.14
C GLY A 270 4.07 -57.87 -21.63
N GLY A 271 4.34 -58.01 -22.93
CA GLY A 271 4.90 -59.23 -23.50
C GLY A 271 6.41 -59.09 -23.70
N ASP A 272 7.12 -60.21 -23.81
CA ASP A 272 8.59 -60.19 -23.98
C ASP A 272 9.02 -59.51 -25.29
N THR A 273 8.19 -59.58 -26.33
CA THR A 273 8.37 -58.90 -27.62
C THR A 273 7.64 -57.56 -27.73
N SER A 274 6.75 -57.25 -26.78
CA SER A 274 5.99 -56.01 -26.73
C SER A 274 5.91 -55.51 -25.26
N PRO A 275 7.00 -54.93 -24.74
CA PRO A 275 7.03 -54.42 -23.38
C PRO A 275 5.98 -53.33 -23.14
N GLN A 276 5.49 -53.21 -21.91
CA GLN A 276 4.51 -52.21 -21.49
C GLN A 276 5.20 -51.12 -20.67
N THR A 277 4.97 -49.86 -21.05
CA THR A 277 5.36 -48.69 -20.26
C THR A 277 4.30 -48.40 -19.21
N ASN A 278 4.71 -48.17 -17.97
CA ASN A 278 3.88 -47.76 -16.83
C ASN A 278 4.36 -46.39 -16.34
N TYR A 279 3.48 -45.39 -16.40
CA TYR A 279 3.68 -44.04 -15.86
C TYR A 279 3.09 -44.00 -14.45
N VAL A 280 3.94 -43.83 -13.45
CA VAL A 280 3.59 -43.90 -12.02
C VAL A 280 3.62 -42.48 -11.46
N TYR A 281 2.51 -42.02 -10.87
CA TYR A 281 2.34 -40.65 -10.40
C TYR A 281 1.38 -40.58 -9.20
N ILE A 282 1.33 -39.43 -8.54
CA ILE A 282 0.33 -39.10 -7.52
C ILE A 282 -0.47 -37.89 -8.02
N LEU A 283 -1.79 -38.06 -8.18
CA LEU A 283 -2.66 -36.96 -8.62
C LEU A 283 -2.93 -35.98 -7.49
N GLN A 284 -2.97 -34.70 -7.85
CA GLN A 284 -3.36 -33.63 -6.94
C GLN A 284 -4.76 -33.86 -6.36
N SER A 285 -5.71 -34.36 -7.16
CA SER A 285 -7.13 -34.39 -6.80
C SER A 285 -7.49 -35.49 -5.79
N ASN A 286 -6.81 -36.64 -5.84
CA ASN A 286 -7.12 -37.79 -5.00
C ASN A 286 -5.99 -38.17 -4.03
N LYS A 287 -4.79 -37.60 -4.21
CA LYS A 287 -3.60 -37.85 -3.40
C LYS A 287 -3.27 -39.35 -3.27
N THR A 288 -3.45 -40.14 -4.34
CA THR A 288 -3.15 -41.58 -4.37
C THR A 288 -2.10 -41.96 -5.43
N LEU A 289 -1.22 -42.91 -5.09
CA LEU A 289 -0.27 -43.50 -6.03
C LEU A 289 -1.01 -44.27 -7.14
N THR A 290 -0.84 -43.83 -8.37
CA THR A 290 -1.63 -44.24 -9.54
C THR A 290 -0.71 -44.63 -10.70
N VAL A 291 -1.21 -45.49 -11.59
CA VAL A 291 -0.52 -45.95 -12.81
C VAL A 291 -1.36 -45.67 -14.05
N SER A 292 -0.70 -45.21 -15.11
CA SER A 292 -1.22 -45.16 -16.48
C SER A 292 -0.33 -45.98 -17.41
N THR A 293 -0.92 -46.64 -18.40
CA THR A 293 -0.19 -47.41 -19.43
C THR A 293 -0.02 -46.67 -20.75
N SER A 294 -0.50 -45.42 -20.83
CA SER A 294 -0.56 -44.66 -22.09
C SER A 294 0.39 -43.46 -22.07
N ASN A 295 0.19 -42.52 -21.15
CA ASN A 295 0.94 -41.28 -20.97
C ASN A 295 0.81 -40.79 -19.51
N TRP A 296 1.52 -39.71 -19.18
CA TRP A 296 1.20 -38.86 -18.02
C TRP A 296 -0.23 -38.31 -18.09
N PRO A 297 -0.88 -38.04 -16.94
CA PRO A 297 -2.20 -37.43 -16.92
C PRO A 297 -2.14 -35.95 -17.36
N ASP A 298 -3.26 -35.44 -17.89
CA ASP A 298 -3.40 -34.02 -18.22
C ASP A 298 -3.65 -33.17 -16.96
N GLU A 299 -4.13 -33.80 -15.88
CA GLU A 299 -4.31 -33.20 -14.57
C GLU A 299 -2.99 -33.01 -13.82
N GLU A 300 -2.99 -32.09 -12.86
CA GLU A 300 -1.85 -31.83 -12.00
C GLU A 300 -1.45 -33.07 -11.19
N HIS A 301 -0.16 -33.40 -11.24
CA HIS A 301 0.40 -34.61 -10.64
C HIS A 301 1.86 -34.43 -10.24
N VAL A 302 2.31 -35.26 -9.31
CA VAL A 302 3.73 -35.49 -9.04
C VAL A 302 4.16 -36.76 -9.78
N PRO A 303 5.06 -36.69 -10.78
CA PRO A 303 5.61 -37.87 -11.43
C PRO A 303 6.57 -38.60 -10.49
N ILE A 304 6.46 -39.92 -10.41
CA ILE A 304 7.30 -40.77 -9.55
C ILE A 304 8.28 -41.58 -10.37
N ALA A 305 7.78 -42.35 -11.35
CA ALA A 305 8.61 -43.24 -12.14
C ALA A 305 8.00 -43.56 -13.51
N ILE A 306 8.86 -43.88 -14.46
CA ILE A 306 8.51 -44.63 -15.68
C ILE A 306 9.13 -46.02 -15.56
N VAL A 307 8.30 -47.05 -15.62
CA VAL A 307 8.73 -48.45 -15.55
C VAL A 307 8.33 -49.19 -16.82
N ILE A 308 9.29 -49.77 -17.52
CA ILE A 308 9.04 -50.59 -18.71
C ILE A 308 9.18 -52.06 -18.32
N LEU A 309 8.11 -52.82 -18.52
CA LEU A 309 8.00 -54.22 -18.13
C LEU A 309 7.79 -55.13 -19.33
N GLN A 310 8.52 -56.24 -19.36
CA GLN A 310 8.19 -57.39 -20.18
C GLN A 310 7.12 -58.25 -19.47
N SER A 311 7.04 -59.55 -19.77
CA SER A 311 6.16 -60.43 -19.02
C SER A 311 6.58 -60.49 -17.55
N ALA A 312 5.61 -60.73 -16.65
CA ALA A 312 5.90 -60.83 -15.22
C ALA A 312 6.95 -61.92 -14.91
N ALA A 313 6.94 -63.03 -15.65
CA ALA A 313 7.90 -64.12 -15.51
C ALA A 313 9.32 -63.66 -15.85
N THR A 314 9.51 -62.99 -16.98
CA THR A 314 10.82 -62.43 -17.37
C THR A 314 11.26 -61.35 -16.39
N THR A 315 10.35 -60.47 -15.96
CA THR A 315 10.66 -59.46 -14.94
C THR A 315 11.08 -60.09 -13.59
N GLN A 316 10.57 -61.28 -13.25
CA GLN A 316 11.01 -61.97 -12.02
C GLN A 316 12.45 -62.45 -12.11
N THR A 317 12.91 -62.89 -13.29
CA THR A 317 14.26 -63.42 -13.47
C THR A 317 15.28 -62.36 -13.88
N GLU A 318 14.84 -61.32 -14.58
CA GLU A 318 15.72 -60.33 -15.22
C GLU A 318 15.50 -58.89 -14.70
N ASN A 319 14.55 -58.67 -13.79
CA ASN A 319 14.06 -57.36 -13.32
C ASN A 319 13.32 -56.58 -14.42
N ALA A 320 12.89 -55.36 -14.09
CA ALA A 320 12.26 -54.46 -15.06
C ALA A 320 13.27 -54.03 -16.12
N LEU A 321 12.82 -53.88 -17.37
CA LEU A 321 13.68 -53.50 -18.49
C LEU A 321 14.23 -52.08 -18.28
N VAL A 322 13.38 -51.18 -17.79
CA VAL A 322 13.75 -49.81 -17.40
C VAL A 322 13.02 -49.46 -16.12
N VAL A 323 13.75 -48.86 -15.18
CA VAL A 323 13.20 -48.11 -14.05
C VAL A 323 13.83 -46.73 -14.10
N HIS A 324 13.07 -45.75 -14.56
CA HIS A 324 13.48 -44.35 -14.56
C HIS A 324 12.70 -43.62 -13.48
N LEU A 325 13.40 -43.16 -12.45
CA LEU A 325 12.82 -42.37 -11.37
C LEU A 325 12.81 -40.91 -11.77
N TRP A 326 11.67 -40.25 -11.58
CA TRP A 326 11.56 -38.81 -11.72
C TRP A 326 11.96 -38.19 -10.39
N HIS A 327 13.28 -38.13 -10.18
CA HIS A 327 13.88 -37.45 -9.04
C HIS A 327 13.88 -35.95 -9.29
N ASP A 328 12.71 -35.33 -9.24
CA ASP A 328 12.64 -33.89 -9.02
C ASP A 328 12.66 -33.64 -7.51
N HIS A 329 13.81 -33.94 -6.89
CA HIS A 329 14.04 -33.67 -5.47
C HIS A 329 14.70 -32.29 -5.34
N VAL A 330 14.15 -31.47 -4.45
CA VAL A 330 14.71 -30.15 -4.13
C VAL A 330 16.04 -30.31 -3.37
N GLN A 331 16.16 -31.36 -2.55
CA GLN A 331 17.34 -31.67 -1.76
C GLN A 331 17.56 -33.19 -1.59
N GLY A 332 18.79 -33.65 -1.77
CA GLY A 332 19.24 -35.02 -1.55
C GLY A 332 19.57 -35.31 -0.09
N SER A 333 19.91 -36.57 0.21
CA SER A 333 20.23 -37.04 1.57
C SER A 333 21.59 -36.56 2.11
N ASP A 334 22.43 -36.00 1.25
CA ASP A 334 23.67 -35.29 1.57
C ASP A 334 23.46 -33.76 1.69
N GLU A 335 22.20 -33.33 1.78
CA GLU A 335 21.76 -31.94 1.80
C GLU A 335 22.07 -31.16 0.50
N GLN A 336 22.44 -31.84 -0.59
CA GLN A 336 22.65 -31.26 -1.92
C GLN A 336 21.52 -31.69 -2.86
N GLY A 337 20.92 -30.77 -3.62
CA GLY A 337 19.87 -31.09 -4.59
C GLY A 337 20.16 -30.51 -5.98
N HIS A 338 19.37 -30.88 -6.98
CA HIS A 338 19.50 -30.30 -8.34
C HIS A 338 19.37 -28.76 -8.33
N TYR A 339 18.69 -28.18 -7.32
CA TYR A 339 18.59 -26.74 -7.10
C TYR A 339 19.93 -26.06 -6.78
N SER A 340 20.91 -26.76 -6.19
CA SER A 340 22.24 -26.19 -5.91
C SER A 340 23.03 -25.84 -7.18
N HIS A 341 22.57 -26.31 -8.35
CA HIS A 341 23.13 -25.97 -9.66
C HIS A 341 22.32 -24.91 -10.43
N LEU A 342 21.17 -24.46 -9.92
CA LEU A 342 20.38 -23.35 -10.48
C LEU A 342 20.92 -22.02 -9.94
N GLY A 343 22.14 -21.68 -10.34
CA GLY A 343 22.80 -20.45 -9.88
C GLY A 343 24.29 -20.45 -10.14
N ARG A 344 24.68 -20.27 -11.40
CA ARG A 344 25.98 -19.72 -11.75
C ARG A 344 25.85 -18.69 -12.86
#